data_AF-R7RZ87-F1
#
_entry.id   AF-R7RZ87-F1
#
_cell.length_a   1.000
_cell.length_b   1.000
_cell.length_c   1.000
_cell.angle_alpha   90.00
_cell.angle_beta   90.00
_cell.angle_gamma   90.00
#
_symmetry.space_group_name_H-M   'P 1'
#
loop_
_entity.id
_entity.type
_entity.pdbx_description
1 polymer ?
#
loop_
_entity_poly.entity_id
_entity_poly.type
_entity_poly.pdbx_seq_one_letter_code
_entity_poly.pdbx_strand_id
1 'polypeptide(L)'
;PWLDMDGAFFTIACKEGSSELWHLDFVDDGRLYALLFCVGPPGGWVGGDLDLAQLYARIPLGQGTLVAFLARNLVHRATAVTSG
;
A
#
# COMPACT_ATOMS: atom_id res chain seq x y z
N PRO A 1 8.85 19.92 0.01
CA PRO A 1 8.43 19.43 -1.34
C PRO A 1 6.94 19.11 -1.27
N TRP A 2 6.16 19.43 -2.31
CA TRP A 2 4.75 19.05 -2.40
C TRP A 2 4.56 18.05 -3.55
N LEU A 3 3.67 17.09 -3.34
CA LEU A 3 3.26 16.14 -4.36
C LEU A 3 2.04 16.72 -5.07
N ASP A 4 2.19 17.05 -6.35
CA ASP A 4 1.08 17.48 -7.21
C ASP A 4 0.62 16.28 -8.04
N MET A 5 -0.64 15.87 -7.83
CA MET A 5 -1.24 14.69 -8.44
C MET A 5 -2.12 15.03 -9.64
N ASP A 6 -2.22 16.31 -10.02
CA ASP A 6 -3.02 16.85 -11.14
C ASP A 6 -4.49 16.37 -11.14
N GLY A 7 -5.03 16.06 -9.95
CA GLY A 7 -6.33 15.43 -9.79
C GLY A 7 -6.71 15.13 -8.34
N ALA A 8 -7.92 14.61 -8.16
CA ALA A 8 -8.40 14.18 -6.85
C ALA A 8 -7.59 12.97 -6.37
N PHE A 9 -7.00 13.07 -5.18
CA PHE A 9 -6.36 11.97 -4.49
C PHE A 9 -7.01 11.77 -3.12
N PHE A 10 -7.03 10.54 -2.64
CA PHE A 10 -7.48 10.20 -1.31
C PHE A 10 -6.29 9.70 -0.49
N THR A 11 -6.19 10.12 0.76
CA THR A 11 -5.12 9.69 1.66
C THR A 11 -5.76 9.01 2.87
N ILE A 12 -5.38 7.76 3.10
CA ILE A 12 -5.78 7.01 4.29
C ILE A 12 -4.58 6.93 5.21
N ALA A 13 -4.68 7.53 6.40
CA ALA A 13 -3.75 7.30 7.49
C ALA A 13 -4.41 6.36 8.48
N CYS A 14 -3.86 5.15 8.64
CA CYS A 14 -4.40 4.14 9.54
C CYS A 14 -3.47 3.95 10.73
N LYS A 15 -3.98 4.16 11.94
CA LYS A 15 -3.26 3.85 13.19
C LYS A 15 -3.48 2.40 13.62
N GLU A 16 -4.70 1.91 13.45
CA GLU A 16 -5.12 0.54 13.74
C GLU A 16 -6.07 0.09 12.64
N GLY A 17 -5.63 -0.84 11.81
CA GLY A 17 -6.38 -1.39 10.70
C GLY A 17 -5.51 -2.30 9.88
N SER A 18 -6.16 -3.15 9.08
CA SER A 18 -5.52 -4.24 8.39
C SER A 18 -6.12 -4.39 7.00
N SER A 19 -5.27 -4.75 6.04
CA SER A 19 -5.66 -5.14 4.70
C SER A 19 -5.18 -6.56 4.39
N GLU A 20 -5.27 -7.45 5.39
CA GLU A 20 -4.70 -8.81 5.36
C GLU A 20 -5.45 -9.82 4.48
N LEU A 21 -6.69 -9.50 4.12
CA LEU A 21 -7.46 -10.35 3.22
C LEU A 21 -7.01 -10.09 1.78
N TRP A 22 -6.91 -11.14 0.97
CA TRP A 22 -6.65 -10.98 -0.45
C TRP A 22 -7.83 -10.30 -1.13
N HIS A 23 -7.58 -9.17 -1.80
CA HIS A 23 -8.63 -8.41 -2.48
C HIS A 23 -8.10 -7.68 -3.72
N LEU A 24 -9.04 -7.07 -4.42
CA LEU A 24 -8.82 -6.09 -5.47
C LEU A 24 -9.58 -4.83 -5.10
N ASP A 25 -9.00 -3.68 -5.44
CA ASP A 25 -9.69 -2.40 -5.34
C ASP A 25 -10.56 -2.23 -6.59
N PHE A 26 -11.71 -2.92 -6.61
CA PHE A 26 -12.57 -3.04 -7.78
C PHE A 26 -13.11 -1.70 -8.33
N VAL A 27 -13.12 -0.66 -7.50
CA VAL A 27 -13.64 0.68 -7.86
C VAL A 27 -12.58 1.52 -8.60
N ASP A 28 -11.30 1.17 -8.50
CA ASP A 28 -10.23 1.89 -9.19
C ASP A 28 -10.34 1.77 -10.73
N ASP A 29 -9.76 2.70 -11.48
CA ASP A 29 -9.55 2.53 -12.92
C ASP A 29 -8.40 1.55 -13.14
N GLY A 30 -8.63 0.46 -13.91
CA GLY A 30 -7.64 -0.59 -14.14
C GLY A 30 -6.41 -0.16 -14.96
N ARG A 31 -6.35 1.11 -15.40
CA ARG A 31 -5.22 1.72 -16.10
C ARG A 31 -4.42 2.68 -15.23
N LEU A 32 -4.93 3.03 -14.04
CA LEU A 32 -4.31 3.97 -13.12
C LEU A 32 -3.62 3.22 -11.98
N TYR A 33 -2.50 3.78 -11.52
CA TYR A 33 -1.74 3.22 -10.40
C TYR A 33 -2.31 3.73 -9.08
N ALA A 34 -2.51 2.82 -8.13
CA ALA A 34 -2.58 3.17 -6.73
C ALA A 34 -1.16 3.48 -6.24
N LEU A 35 -1.00 4.58 -5.52
CA LEU A 35 0.26 4.97 -4.90
C LEU A 35 0.17 4.78 -3.38
N LEU A 36 1.08 3.99 -2.83
CA LEU A 36 1.21 3.77 -1.39
C LEU A 36 2.45 4.51 -0.87
N PHE A 37 2.21 5.49 0.00
CA PHE A 37 3.26 6.23 0.70
C PHE A 37 3.36 5.74 2.14
N CYS A 38 4.45 5.07 2.46
CA CYS A 38 4.69 4.48 3.76
C CYS A 38 5.30 5.53 4.71
N VAL A 39 4.52 6.01 5.67
CA VAL A 39 4.94 7.02 6.66
C VAL A 39 4.81 6.43 8.06
N GLY A 40 5.84 6.59 8.89
CA GLY A 40 5.83 6.08 10.27
C GLY A 40 6.81 6.83 11.17
N PRO A 41 6.85 6.47 12.47
CA PRO A 41 7.72 7.10 13.46
C PRO A 41 9.20 6.75 13.21
N PRO A 42 10.15 7.53 13.78
CA PRO A 42 11.55 7.14 13.81
C PRO A 42 11.72 5.75 14.43
N GLY A 43 12.32 4.82 13.67
CA GLY A 43 12.42 3.41 14.05
C GLY A 43 11.45 2.48 13.30
N GLY A 44 10.46 3.03 12.60
CA GLY A 44 9.57 2.29 11.69
C GLY A 44 8.63 1.30 12.38
N TRP A 45 8.18 0.30 11.61
CA TRP A 45 7.35 -0.81 12.05
C TRP A 45 7.91 -2.14 11.50
N VAL A 46 7.38 -3.26 11.98
CA VAL A 46 7.70 -4.61 11.49
C VAL A 46 6.45 -5.26 10.90
N GLY A 47 6.60 -5.88 9.74
CA GLY A 47 5.49 -6.45 8.97
C GLY A 47 4.82 -5.37 8.10
N GLY A 48 3.54 -5.56 7.78
CA GLY A 48 2.86 -4.65 6.84
C GLY A 48 3.34 -4.76 5.40
N ASP A 49 4.04 -5.83 5.02
CA ASP A 49 4.55 -6.04 3.66
C ASP A 49 3.41 -6.18 2.65
N LEU A 50 3.63 -5.72 1.42
CA LEU A 50 2.67 -5.88 0.33
C LEU A 50 2.91 -7.20 -0.39
N ASP A 51 1.96 -8.12 -0.27
CA ASP A 51 1.94 -9.35 -1.05
C ASP A 51 1.17 -9.13 -2.37
N LEU A 52 1.73 -9.55 -3.50
CA LEU A 52 1.10 -9.50 -4.84
C LEU A 52 0.98 -10.92 -5.40
N ALA A 53 -0.23 -11.47 -5.43
CA ALA A 53 -0.45 -12.89 -5.69
C ALA A 53 0.00 -13.32 -7.09
N GLN A 54 -0.40 -12.58 -8.13
CA GLN A 54 -0.09 -12.91 -9.52
C GLN A 54 1.40 -12.84 -9.84
N LEU A 55 2.16 -12.03 -9.09
CA LEU A 55 3.59 -11.84 -9.31
C LEU A 55 4.46 -12.75 -8.44
N TYR A 56 3.84 -13.52 -7.53
CA TYR A 56 4.54 -14.30 -6.50
C TYR A 56 5.57 -13.45 -5.74
N ALA A 57 5.23 -12.18 -5.50
CA ALA A 57 6.13 -11.18 -4.95
C ALA A 57 5.64 -10.69 -3.59
N ARG A 58 6.61 -10.48 -2.69
CA ARG A 58 6.44 -9.75 -1.43
C ARG A 58 7.33 -8.52 -1.48
N ILE A 59 6.73 -7.36 -1.31
CA ILE A 59 7.42 -6.07 -1.28
C ILE A 59 7.51 -5.62 0.18
N PRO A 60 8.72 -5.62 0.78
CA PRO A 60 8.90 -5.11 2.13
C PRO A 60 8.51 -3.64 2.20
N LEU A 61 7.65 -3.29 3.15
CA LEU A 61 7.22 -1.91 3.34
C LEU A 61 7.80 -1.33 4.63
N GLY A 62 8.31 -0.10 4.55
CA GLY A 62 8.84 0.63 5.69
C GLY A 62 8.78 2.13 5.48
N GLN A 63 9.14 2.89 6.51
CA GLN A 63 9.15 4.36 6.45
C GLN A 63 9.93 4.87 5.23
N GLY A 64 9.29 5.73 4.44
CA GLY A 64 9.87 6.32 3.22
C GLY A 64 9.69 5.47 1.95
N THR A 65 9.12 4.27 2.06
CA THR A 65 8.83 3.44 0.88
C THR A 65 7.69 4.07 0.08
N LEU A 66 7.85 4.11 -1.24
CA LEU A 66 6.81 4.46 -2.19
C LEU A 66 6.62 3.28 -3.15
N VAL A 67 5.39 2.77 -3.24
CA VAL A 67 5.02 1.73 -4.20
C VAL A 67 3.91 2.25 -5.11
N ALA A 68 4.02 1.97 -6.39
CA ALA A 68 2.97 2.18 -7.38
C ALA A 68 2.56 0.83 -7.95
N PHE A 69 1.28 0.48 -7.90
CA PHE A 69 0.78 -0.78 -8.46
C PHE A 69 -0.67 -0.66 -8.94
N LEU A 70 -1.08 -1.53 -9.87
CA LEU A 70 -2.44 -1.54 -10.41
C LEU A 70 -3.37 -2.33 -9.47
N ALA A 71 -3.91 -1.68 -8.45
CA ALA A 71 -4.68 -2.33 -7.37
C ALA A 71 -5.96 -3.04 -7.83
N ARG A 72 -6.54 -2.61 -8.96
CA ARG A 72 -7.65 -3.33 -9.61
C ARG A 72 -7.24 -4.57 -10.40
N ASN A 73 -5.98 -4.68 -10.80
CA ASN A 73 -5.51 -5.76 -11.67
C ASN A 73 -4.67 -6.79 -10.92
N LEU A 74 -4.05 -6.39 -9.80
CA LEU A 74 -3.18 -7.22 -8.97
C LEU A 74 -3.87 -7.51 -7.64
N VAL A 75 -4.14 -8.79 -7.40
CA VAL A 75 -4.72 -9.27 -6.13
C VAL A 75 -3.64 -9.11 -5.08
N HIS A 76 -3.99 -8.38 -4.02
CA HIS A 76 -3.02 -7.95 -3.04
C HIS A 76 -3.58 -8.04 -1.62
N ARG A 77 -2.64 -8.01 -0.66
CA ARG A 77 -2.92 -7.86 0.77
C ARG A 77 -1.70 -7.24 1.46
N ALA A 78 -1.91 -6.69 2.64
CA ALA A 78 -0.83 -6.39 3.58
C ALA A 78 -0.59 -7.60 4.50
N THR A 79 0.64 -7.92 4.87
CA THR A 79 0.86 -8.81 6.02
C THR A 79 0.56 -8.08 7.33
N ALA A 80 0.25 -8.80 8.40
CA ALA A 80 0.04 -8.18 9.71
C ALA A 80 1.26 -7.33 10.13
N VAL A 81 1.00 -6.15 10.70
CA VAL A 81 2.01 -5.38 11.44
C VAL A 81 2.11 -5.98 12.84
N THR A 82 3.31 -6.30 13.29
CA THR A 82 3.54 -7.02 14.56
C THR A 82 4.17 -6.16 15.64
N SER A 83 4.78 -5.02 15.26
CA SER A 83 5.27 -4.00 16.18
C SER A 83 5.55 -2.69 15.44
N GLY A 84 5.65 -1.57 16.17
CA GLY A 84 5.91 -0.23 15.62
C GLY A 84 5.04 0.85 16.26
#